data_AF-A0A182D3P8-F1
#
_entry.id   AF-A0A182D3P8-F1
#
_cell.length_a   1.000
_cell.length_b   1.000
_cell.length_c   1.000
_cell.angle_alpha   90.00
_cell.angle_beta   90.00
_cell.angle_gamma   90.00
#
_symmetry.space_group_name_H-M   'P 1'
#
loop_
_entity.id
_entity.type
_entity.pdbx_description
1 polymer ?
#
loop_
_entity_poly.entity_id
_entity_poly.type
_entity_poly.pdbx_seq_one_letter_code
_entity_poly.pdbx_strand_id
1 'polypeptide(L)'
;MSVLDYAMMIEDSHVRTRLIEYRRRGPDTAINGRGTGQLLGVCLTDVLSDGLSMVYSFYDPGESQRSLGGFIILDHIAKARRLSLPYVYLGYWVDGSRKMDYKRHFNPQQRLGPEGWEGVETA
;
A
#
# COMPACT_ATOMS: atom_id res chain seq x y z
N MET A 1 -6.08 -9.69 -15.53
CA MET A 1 -6.60 -10.19 -14.25
C MET A 1 -8.11 -10.11 -14.33
N SER A 2 -8.79 -11.23 -14.18
CA SER A 2 -10.25 -11.30 -14.13
C SER A 2 -10.76 -10.92 -12.75
N VAL A 3 -12.07 -10.65 -12.64
CA VAL A 3 -12.73 -10.43 -11.34
C VAL A 3 -12.60 -11.67 -10.44
N LEU A 4 -12.67 -12.87 -11.03
CA LEU A 4 -12.53 -14.12 -10.30
C LEU A 4 -11.11 -14.29 -9.75
N ASP A 5 -10.09 -13.96 -10.54
CA ASP A 5 -8.68 -13.99 -10.07
C ASP A 5 -8.50 -13.07 -8.86
N TYR A 6 -9.11 -11.88 -8.89
CA TYR A 6 -9.02 -10.91 -7.81
C TYR A 6 -9.78 -11.36 -6.55
N ALA A 7 -10.98 -11.93 -6.71
CA ALA A 7 -11.75 -12.48 -5.61
C ALA A 7 -11.01 -13.65 -4.92
N MET A 8 -10.42 -14.55 -5.71
CA MET A 8 -9.62 -15.66 -5.16
C MET A 8 -8.41 -15.16 -4.35
N MET A 9 -7.75 -14.07 -4.78
CA MET A 9 -6.66 -13.48 -3.98
C MET A 9 -7.12 -12.91 -2.63
N ILE A 10 -8.41 -12.56 -2.49
CA ILE A 10 -9.00 -12.11 -1.23
C ILE A 10 -9.42 -13.30 -0.37
N GLU A 11 -10.11 -14.26 -0.98
CA GLU A 11 -10.81 -15.35 -0.26
C GLU A 11 -9.90 -16.54 0.06
N ASP A 12 -8.93 -16.85 -0.82
CA ASP A 12 -8.05 -18.01 -0.73
C ASP A 12 -6.60 -17.62 -0.43
N SER A 13 -6.44 -16.69 0.53
CA SER A 13 -5.13 -16.25 1.00
C SER A 13 -4.69 -17.04 2.23
N HIS A 14 -3.45 -17.53 2.20
CA HIS A 14 -2.82 -18.21 3.34
C HIS A 14 -2.33 -17.22 4.42
N VAL A 15 -2.40 -15.93 4.13
CA VAL A 15 -2.05 -14.83 5.03
C VAL A 15 -3.28 -13.97 5.30
N ARG A 16 -3.26 -13.24 6.41
CA ARG A 16 -4.38 -12.38 6.77
C ARG A 16 -4.43 -11.17 5.83
N THR A 17 -5.27 -11.27 4.80
CA THR A 17 -5.49 -10.21 3.83
C THR A 17 -6.56 -9.22 4.30
N ARG A 18 -6.37 -7.94 3.97
CA ARG A 18 -7.29 -6.84 4.28
C ARG A 18 -7.54 -6.00 3.04
N LEU A 19 -8.78 -5.58 2.85
CA LEU A 19 -9.14 -4.49 1.94
C LEU A 19 -9.20 -3.19 2.73
N ILE A 20 -8.40 -2.20 2.32
CA ILE A 20 -8.38 -0.86 2.92
C ILE A 20 -8.97 0.11 1.91
N GLU A 21 -10.12 0.68 2.25
CA GLU A 21 -10.81 1.67 1.43
C GLU A 21 -10.44 3.10 1.83
N TYR A 22 -10.22 3.93 0.82
CA TYR A 22 -9.99 5.36 0.95
C TYR A 22 -11.19 6.10 0.39
N ARG A 23 -12.01 6.69 1.26
CA ARG A 23 -13.26 7.36 0.90
C ARG A 23 -13.24 8.84 1.24
N ARG A 24 -13.97 9.64 0.46
CA ARG A 24 -14.29 11.04 0.81
C ARG A 24 -14.97 11.09 2.18
N ARG A 25 -14.64 12.13 2.95
CA ARG A 25 -15.32 12.41 4.22
C ARG A 25 -16.80 12.66 3.97
N GLY A 26 -17.64 12.07 4.80
CA GLY A 26 -19.07 12.34 4.89
C GLY A 26 -19.40 13.09 6.20
N PRO A 27 -20.68 13.38 6.45
CA PRO A 27 -21.14 14.10 7.64
C PRO A 27 -20.64 13.50 8.96
N ASP A 28 -20.66 12.16 9.06
CA ASP A 28 -20.31 11.45 10.30
C ASP A 28 -18.82 11.13 10.44
N THR A 29 -17.99 11.48 9.45
CA THR A 29 -16.56 11.13 9.48
C THR A 29 -15.84 11.77 10.66
N ALA A 30 -16.29 12.94 11.12
CA ALA A 30 -15.75 13.57 12.32
C ALA A 30 -16.04 12.77 13.61
N ILE A 31 -17.11 11.97 13.61
CA ILE A 31 -17.58 11.21 14.77
C ILE A 31 -16.94 9.82 14.80
N ASN A 32 -16.94 9.11 13.67
CA ASN A 32 -16.53 7.71 13.60
C ASN A 32 -15.18 7.47 12.91
N GLY A 33 -14.56 8.52 12.36
CA GLY A 33 -13.29 8.44 11.64
C GLY A 33 -13.36 7.75 10.27
N ARG A 34 -14.55 7.41 9.76
CA ARG A 34 -14.76 6.69 8.49
C ARG A 34 -15.40 7.59 7.44
N GLY A 35 -14.84 7.58 6.23
CA GLY A 35 -15.47 8.21 5.07
C GLY A 35 -16.61 7.34 4.54
N THR A 36 -17.77 7.93 4.30
CA THR A 36 -18.93 7.27 3.66
C THR A 36 -19.19 7.80 2.25
N GLY A 37 -18.42 8.81 1.81
CA GLY A 37 -18.53 9.36 0.47
C GLY A 37 -17.90 8.48 -0.61
N GLN A 38 -17.66 9.10 -1.77
CA GLN A 38 -17.05 8.46 -2.94
C GLN A 38 -15.78 7.69 -2.57
N LEU A 39 -15.68 6.47 -3.11
CA LEU A 39 -14.47 5.65 -3.04
C LEU A 39 -13.40 6.23 -3.97
N LEU A 40 -12.26 6.60 -3.39
CA LEU A 40 -11.13 7.20 -4.10
C LEU A 40 -9.99 6.21 -4.33
N GLY A 41 -9.96 5.12 -3.58
CA GLY A 41 -8.96 4.08 -3.75
C GLY A 41 -9.17 2.89 -2.83
N VAL A 42 -8.54 1.79 -3.18
CA VAL A 42 -8.58 0.52 -2.46
C VAL A 42 -7.19 -0.10 -2.46
N CYS A 43 -6.81 -0.68 -1.34
CA CYS A 43 -5.60 -1.50 -1.24
C CYS A 43 -5.95 -2.90 -0.76
N LEU A 44 -5.40 -3.90 -1.47
CA LEU A 44 -5.31 -5.27 -1.00
C LEU A 44 -3.98 -5.42 -0.27
N THR A 45 -4.05 -5.69 1.03
CA THR A 45 -2.89 -5.69 1.92
C THR A 45 -2.81 -6.97 2.71
N ASP A 46 -1.70 -7.68 2.61
CA ASP A 46 -1.43 -8.83 3.48
C ASP A 46 -0.74 -8.37 4.76
N VAL A 47 -1.19 -8.91 5.89
CA VAL A 47 -0.54 -8.72 7.18
C VAL A 47 0.40 -9.89 7.42
N LEU A 48 1.70 -9.62 7.33
CA LEU A 48 2.78 -10.57 7.58
C LEU A 48 3.25 -10.47 9.04
N SER A 49 4.15 -11.36 9.45
CA SER A 49 4.73 -11.36 10.80
C SER A 49 5.58 -10.12 11.11
N ASP A 50 6.17 -9.52 10.08
CA ASP A 50 7.14 -8.41 10.18
C ASP A 50 6.75 -7.19 9.35
N GLY A 51 5.60 -7.21 8.65
CA GLY A 51 5.22 -6.09 7.81
C GLY A 51 3.85 -6.15 7.17
N LEU A 52 3.53 -5.08 6.46
CA LEU A 52 2.37 -5.01 5.57
C LEU A 52 2.83 -5.17 4.13
N SER A 53 2.29 -6.14 3.41
CA SER A 53 2.54 -6.30 1.97
C SER A 53 1.45 -5.62 1.17
N MET A 54 1.81 -4.60 0.39
CA MET A 54 0.88 -3.90 -0.50
C MET A 54 0.78 -4.65 -1.83
N VAL A 55 -0.11 -5.63 -1.90
CA VAL A 55 -0.25 -6.54 -3.04
C VAL A 55 -0.81 -5.79 -4.25
N TYR A 56 -1.92 -5.08 -4.05
CA TYR A 56 -2.53 -4.23 -5.07
C TYR A 56 -3.00 -2.92 -4.47
N SER A 57 -2.84 -1.83 -5.21
CA SER A 57 -3.35 -0.51 -4.86
C SER A 57 -3.93 0.14 -6.09
N PHE A 58 -5.20 0.54 -6.01
CA PHE A 58 -5.91 1.25 -7.06
C PHE A 58 -6.45 2.56 -6.51
N TYR A 59 -6.47 3.60 -7.34
CA TYR A 59 -7.05 4.88 -6.96
C TYR A 59 -7.64 5.58 -8.20
N ASP A 60 -8.55 6.52 -7.95
CA ASP A 60 -9.23 7.28 -8.99
C ASP A 60 -8.22 8.16 -9.78
N PRO A 61 -8.01 7.92 -11.08
CA PRO A 61 -7.09 8.73 -11.89
C PRO A 61 -7.56 10.18 -12.07
N GLY A 62 -8.86 10.45 -11.89
CA GLY A 62 -9.43 11.80 -11.90
C GLY A 62 -8.98 12.66 -10.72
N GLU A 63 -8.41 12.05 -9.68
CA GLU A 63 -7.95 12.71 -8.44
C GLU A 63 -6.42 12.83 -8.37
N SER A 64 -5.75 12.81 -9.52
CA SER A 64 -4.27 12.82 -9.64
C SER A 64 -3.59 13.97 -8.88
N GLN A 65 -4.22 15.13 -8.77
CA GLN A 65 -3.73 16.32 -8.04
C GLN A 65 -3.55 16.09 -6.54
N ARG A 66 -4.11 15.01 -5.97
CA ARG A 66 -4.03 14.69 -4.54
C ARG A 66 -2.86 13.77 -4.19
N SER A 67 -2.13 13.26 -5.18
CA SER A 67 -1.07 12.27 -4.98
C SER A 67 -1.53 11.06 -4.16
N LEU A 68 -2.72 10.51 -4.49
CA LEU A 68 -3.34 9.42 -3.73
C LEU A 68 -2.41 8.22 -3.53
N GLY A 69 -1.64 7.84 -4.55
CA GLY A 69 -0.65 6.76 -4.43
C GLY A 69 0.38 7.01 -3.32
N GLY A 70 0.93 8.23 -3.24
CA GLY A 70 1.86 8.60 -2.17
C GLY A 70 1.19 8.62 -0.80
N PHE A 71 -0.01 9.19 -0.70
CA PHE A 71 -0.78 9.21 0.54
C PHE A 71 -1.06 7.80 1.07
N ILE A 72 -1.49 6.88 0.19
CA ILE A 72 -1.77 5.49 0.52
C ILE A 72 -0.54 4.81 1.13
N ILE A 73 0.64 5.00 0.54
CA ILE A 73 1.89 4.42 1.05
C ILE A 73 2.23 4.99 2.43
N LEU A 74 2.13 6.32 2.61
CA LEU A 74 2.38 6.96 3.91
C LEU A 74 1.41 6.48 4.99
N ASP A 75 0.14 6.27 4.66
CA ASP A 75 -0.85 5.71 5.57
C ASP A 75 -0.53 4.24 5.93
N HIS A 76 -0.03 3.44 4.98
CA HIS A 76 0.43 2.07 5.28
C HIS A 76 1.66 2.05 6.20
N ILE A 77 2.61 2.97 6.02
CA ILE A 77 3.73 3.16 6.94
C ILE A 77 3.21 3.51 8.34
N ALA A 78 2.25 4.44 8.44
CA ALA A 78 1.63 4.78 9.71
C ALA A 78 0.86 3.59 10.35
N LYS A 79 0.19 2.75 9.54
CA LYS A 79 -0.48 1.52 10.02
C LYS A 79 0.53 0.48 10.51
N ALA A 80 1.61 0.23 9.78
CA ALA A 80 2.66 -0.71 10.18
C ALA A 80 3.26 -0.29 11.53
N ARG A 81 3.57 1.01 11.69
CA ARG A 81 4.05 1.55 12.97
C ARG A 81 3.06 1.35 14.13
N ARG A 82 1.76 1.57 13.91
CA ARG A 82 0.72 1.31 14.92
C ARG A 82 0.57 -0.16 15.29
N LEU A 83 0.92 -1.06 14.38
CA LEU A 83 0.93 -2.51 14.59
C LEU A 83 2.28 -3.02 15.11
N SER A 84 3.25 -2.14 15.37
CA SER A 84 4.62 -2.50 15.73
C SER A 84 5.31 -3.41 14.71
N LEU A 85 4.94 -3.27 13.42
CA LEU A 85 5.55 -3.99 12.31
C LEU A 85 6.67 -3.12 11.70
N PRO A 86 7.91 -3.63 11.57
CA PRO A 86 9.04 -2.85 11.07
C PRO A 86 8.97 -2.54 9.57
N TYR A 87 8.24 -3.33 8.76
CA TYR A 87 8.30 -3.22 7.30
C TYR A 87 6.97 -2.88 6.61
N VAL A 88 7.08 -2.21 5.48
CA VAL A 88 6.04 -2.11 4.45
C VAL A 88 6.64 -2.56 3.13
N TYR A 89 6.14 -3.66 2.58
CA TYR A 89 6.60 -4.21 1.31
C TYR A 89 5.81 -3.57 0.17
N LEU A 90 6.51 -2.79 -0.65
CA LEU A 90 5.94 -2.17 -1.86
C LEU A 90 5.99 -3.11 -3.08
N GLY A 91 6.50 -4.33 -2.92
CA GLY A 91 6.71 -5.31 -3.99
C GLY A 91 7.89 -4.98 -4.91
N TYR A 92 8.03 -5.74 -5.99
CA TYR A 92 9.17 -5.68 -6.93
C TYR A 92 9.52 -4.28 -7.43
N TRP A 93 10.82 -4.00 -7.49
CA TRP A 93 11.37 -2.78 -8.06
C TRP A 93 12.36 -3.14 -9.16
N VAL A 94 12.31 -2.43 -10.28
CA VAL A 94 13.18 -2.62 -11.43
C VAL A 94 13.90 -1.30 -11.67
N ASP A 95 15.22 -1.34 -11.67
CA ASP A 95 16.04 -0.14 -11.92
C ASP A 95 15.75 0.45 -13.30
N GLY A 96 15.69 1.78 -13.37
CA GLY A 96 15.29 2.52 -14.58
C GLY A 96 13.81 2.44 -14.97
N SER A 97 12.97 1.69 -14.26
CA SER A 97 11.53 1.62 -14.56
C SER A 97 10.79 2.86 -14.06
N ARG A 98 10.35 3.73 -15.00
CA ARG A 98 9.53 4.91 -14.68
C ARG A 98 8.27 4.58 -13.87
N LYS A 99 7.68 3.41 -14.08
CA LYS A 99 6.48 2.96 -13.34
C LYS A 99 6.75 2.64 -11.88
N MET A 100 8.00 2.31 -11.54
CA MET A 100 8.40 1.88 -10.19
C MET A 100 9.32 2.89 -9.49
N ASP A 101 9.77 3.92 -10.21
CA ASP A 101 10.66 4.97 -9.69
C ASP A 101 10.11 5.62 -8.41
N TYR A 102 8.78 5.75 -8.27
CA TYR A 102 8.17 6.33 -7.07
C TYR A 102 8.62 5.66 -5.76
N LYS A 103 8.94 4.36 -5.76
CA LYS A 103 9.31 3.59 -4.55
C LYS A 103 10.60 4.09 -3.91
N ARG A 104 11.50 4.69 -4.69
CA ARG A 104 12.79 5.20 -4.18
C ARG A 104 12.65 6.33 -3.17
N HIS A 105 11.51 7.02 -3.18
CA HIS A 105 11.29 8.22 -2.37
C HIS A 105 10.89 7.90 -0.92
N PHE A 106 10.63 6.63 -0.59
CA PHE A 106 10.24 6.20 0.75
C PHE A 106 11.46 5.62 1.48
N ASN A 107 12.11 6.43 2.32
CA ASN A 107 13.31 6.06 3.07
C ASN A 107 13.07 6.04 4.58
N PRO A 108 13.86 5.27 5.36
CA PRO A 108 14.89 4.33 4.91
C PRO A 108 14.27 3.10 4.22
N GLN A 109 14.98 2.49 3.26
CA GLN A 109 14.51 1.30 2.53
C GLN A 109 15.60 0.23 2.43
N GLN A 110 15.16 -1.02 2.30
CA GLN A 110 16.01 -2.16 1.95
C GLN A 110 15.57 -2.76 0.61
N ARG A 111 16.52 -3.33 -0.14
CA ARG A 111 16.25 -4.02 -1.41
C ARG A 111 16.82 -5.43 -1.34
N LEU A 112 16.04 -6.41 -1.81
CA LEU A 112 16.49 -7.79 -1.92
C LEU A 112 17.18 -7.99 -3.28
N GLY A 113 18.48 -8.21 -3.25
CA GLY A 113 19.31 -8.59 -4.40
C GLY A 113 19.84 -10.03 -4.28
N PRO A 114 20.72 -10.44 -5.21
CA PRO A 114 21.37 -11.75 -5.16
C PRO A 114 22.13 -12.03 -3.86
N GLU A 115 22.75 -10.99 -3.28
CA GLU A 115 23.52 -11.05 -2.04
C GLU A 115 22.66 -10.91 -0.76
N GLY A 116 21.33 -10.80 -0.93
CA GLY A 116 20.38 -10.64 0.17
C GLY A 116 19.84 -9.22 0.32
N TRP A 117 19.41 -8.88 1.53
CA TRP A 117 18.81 -7.59 1.85
C TRP A 117 19.87 -6.54 2.14
N GLU A 118 19.86 -5.45 1.38
CA GLU A 118 20.80 -4.34 1.54
C GLU A 118 20.05 -3.03 1.77
N GLY A 119 20.59 -2.18 2.65
CA GLY A 119 20.10 -0.82 2.86
C GLY A 119 20.45 0.07 1.66
N VAL A 120 19.52 0.95 1.28
CA VAL A 120 19.78 1.93 0.22
C VAL A 120 20.27 3.23 0.85
N GLU A 121 21.48 3.65 0.50
CA GLU A 121 22.00 4.95 0.90
C GLU A 121 21.15 6.07 0.28
N THR A 122 20.80 7.06 1.09
CA THR A 122 20.10 8.24 0.61
C THR A 122 21.13 9.19 0.00
N ALA A 123 21.04 9.41 -1.31
CA ALA A 123 21.83 10.42 -2.01
C ALA A 123 21.38 11.85 -1.65
#